data_AF-A0A2N2LR05-F1
#
_entry.id   AF-A0A2N2LR05-F1
#
_cell.length_a   1.000
_cell.length_b   1.000
_cell.length_c   1.000
_cell.angle_alpha   90.00
_cell.angle_beta   90.00
_cell.angle_gamma   90.00
#
_symmetry.space_group_name_H-M   'P 1'
#
loop_
_entity.id
_entity.type
_entity.pdbx_description
1 polymer ?
#
loop_
_entity_poly.entity_id
_entity_poly.type
_entity_poly.pdbx_seq_one_letter_code
_entity_poly.pdbx_strand_id
1 'polypeptide(L)'
;MSYGICPACGQDILFQDTVQTGQSTVCPRCHELLAIVTLNPIILEMYKHSTYNGNLPEEKKETGKKNNLKIKNHFGELEDQDDKEEDWRKALRKSRSRKVNDW
;
A
#
# COMPACT_ATOMS: atom_id res chain seq x y z
N MET A 1 -22.68 19.23 25.25
CA MET A 1 -22.95 18.98 23.82
C MET A 1 -22.40 20.17 23.05
N SER A 2 -21.42 19.92 22.20
CA SER A 2 -20.89 20.92 21.28
C SER A 2 -21.47 20.67 19.88
N TYR A 3 -21.56 21.73 19.08
CA TYR A 3 -22.06 21.65 17.72
C TYR A 3 -21.13 22.38 16.77
N GLY A 4 -21.09 21.93 15.52
CA GLY A 4 -20.38 22.60 14.42
C GLY A 4 -21.23 22.57 13.16
N ILE A 5 -21.01 23.51 12.25
CA ILE A 5 -21.79 23.61 11.01
C ILE A 5 -21.02 22.92 9.88
N CYS A 6 -21.69 22.03 9.15
CA CYS A 6 -21.10 21.40 7.96
C CYS A 6 -20.88 22.45 6.86
N PRO A 7 -19.66 22.63 6.33
CA PRO A 7 -19.39 23.59 5.26
C PRO A 7 -20.00 23.19 3.91
N ALA A 8 -20.34 21.90 3.71
CA ALA A 8 -20.90 21.40 2.45
C ALA A 8 -22.43 21.55 2.36
N CYS A 9 -23.16 21.18 3.42
CA CYS A 9 -24.63 21.22 3.42
C CYS A 9 -25.25 22.26 4.35
N GLY A 10 -24.45 22.96 5.15
CA GLY A 10 -24.90 24.01 6.06
C GLY A 10 -25.69 23.51 7.28
N GLN A 11 -25.75 22.20 7.53
CA GLN A 11 -26.49 21.63 8.65
C GLN A 11 -25.63 21.48 9.90
N ASP A 12 -26.27 21.55 11.06
CA ASP A 12 -25.62 21.34 12.36
C ASP A 12 -25.22 19.88 12.56
N ILE A 13 -23.99 19.69 13.02
CA ILE A 13 -23.42 18.42 13.45
C ILE A 13 -23.28 18.46 14.97
N LEU A 14 -23.92 17.52 15.64
CA LEU A 14 -23.86 17.37 17.10
C LEU A 14 -22.73 16.41 17.47
N PHE A 15 -21.86 16.85 18.38
CA PHE A 15 -20.80 16.01 18.93
C PHE A 15 -21.21 15.52 20.32
N GLN A 16 -21.24 14.18 20.47
CA GLN A 16 -21.53 13.52 21.74
C GLN A 16 -20.29 13.48 22.65
N ASP A 17 -19.11 13.30 22.05
CA ASP A 17 -17.83 13.17 22.73
C ASP A 17 -16.98 14.45 22.68
N THR A 18 -15.90 14.46 23.47
CA THR A 18 -14.87 15.50 23.42
C THR A 18 -14.13 15.44 22.08
N VAL A 19 -14.37 16.44 21.24
CA VAL A 19 -13.69 16.61 19.96
C VAL A 19 -12.28 17.17 20.12
N GLN A 20 -11.39 16.77 19.22
CA GLN A 20 -10.02 17.28 19.16
C GLN A 20 -9.73 17.95 17.81
N THR A 21 -8.90 18.99 17.81
CA THR A 21 -8.40 19.59 16.56
C THR A 21 -7.60 18.56 15.77
N GLY A 22 -7.81 18.51 14.45
CA GLY A 22 -7.19 17.55 13.54
C GLY A 22 -7.94 16.21 13.44
N GLN A 23 -8.93 15.98 14.29
CA GLN A 23 -9.82 14.83 14.15
C GLN A 23 -10.64 14.94 12.87
N SER A 24 -10.81 13.81 12.17
CA SER A 24 -11.73 13.70 11.05
C SER A 24 -13.10 13.22 11.54
N THR A 25 -14.15 13.74 10.91
CA THR A 25 -15.54 13.37 11.18
C THR A 25 -16.33 13.35 9.88
N VAL A 26 -17.39 12.56 9.81
CA VAL A 26 -18.25 12.46 8.63
C VAL A 26 -19.56 13.17 8.92
N CYS A 27 -20.02 14.02 8.01
CA CYS A 27 -21.33 14.63 8.15
C CYS A 27 -22.43 13.56 8.00
N PRO A 28 -23.36 13.41 8.96
CA PRO A 28 -24.43 12.39 8.90
C PRO A 28 -25.49 12.68 7.82
N ARG A 29 -25.39 13.82 7.13
CA ARG A 29 -26.41 14.34 6.22
C ARG A 29 -25.96 14.30 4.76
N CYS A 30 -24.77 14.83 4.47
CA CYS A 30 -24.18 14.80 3.13
C CYS A 30 -23.09 13.73 2.96
N HIS A 31 -22.70 13.03 4.03
CA HIS A 31 -21.62 12.03 4.02
C HIS A 31 -20.24 12.57 3.62
N GLU A 32 -20.05 13.89 3.64
CA GLU A 32 -18.76 14.49 3.36
C GLU A 32 -17.78 14.28 4.54
N LEU A 33 -16.52 14.02 4.22
CA LEU A 33 -15.45 13.91 5.20
C LEU A 33 -14.94 15.31 5.58
N LEU A 34 -14.99 15.61 6.87
CA LEU A 34 -14.64 16.92 7.43
C LEU A 34 -13.49 16.77 8.43
N ALA A 35 -12.71 17.83 8.59
CA ALA A 35 -11.67 17.97 9.60
C ALA A 35 -12.04 19.07 10.59
N ILE A 36 -11.78 18.84 11.88
CA ILE A 36 -11.96 19.84 12.92
C ILE A 36 -10.72 20.75 12.96
N VAL A 37 -10.89 22.03 12.66
CA VAL A 37 -9.77 23.00 12.60
C VAL A 37 -9.67 23.81 13.88
N THR A 38 -10.79 24.10 14.53
CA THR A 38 -10.86 24.91 15.75
C THR A 38 -11.95 24.37 16.67
N LEU A 39 -11.81 24.55 17.98
CA LEU A 39 -12.73 23.98 18.99
C LEU A 39 -13.65 25.02 19.64
N ASN A 40 -13.36 26.32 19.56
CA ASN A 40 -14.14 27.40 20.19
C ASN A 40 -14.17 28.67 19.30
N PRO A 41 -15.14 28.82 18.37
CA PRO A 41 -16.20 27.88 18.02
C PRO A 41 -15.65 26.66 17.26
N ILE A 42 -16.46 25.58 17.17
CA ILE A 42 -16.09 24.43 16.33
C ILE A 42 -16.18 24.83 14.86
N ILE A 43 -15.03 24.85 14.19
CA ILE A 43 -14.92 25.13 12.76
C ILE A 43 -14.52 23.86 12.04
N LEU A 44 -15.29 23.50 11.02
CA LEU A 44 -15.11 22.33 10.19
C LEU A 44 -14.67 22.75 8.79
N GLU A 45 -13.66 22.07 8.25
CA GLU A 45 -13.25 22.21 6.85
C GLU A 45 -13.41 20.88 6.12
N MET A 46 -13.55 20.92 4.80
CA MET A 46 -13.54 19.70 3.98
C MET A 46 -12.16 19.04 4.08
N TYR A 47 -12.15 17.72 4.31
CA TYR A 47 -10.91 16.98 4.43
C TYR A 47 -10.20 16.92 3.08
N LYS A 48 -9.10 17.66 2.93
CA LYS A 48 -8.25 17.59 1.74
C LYS A 48 -7.28 16.44 1.91
N HIS A 49 -7.50 15.35 1.19
CA HIS A 49 -6.44 14.37 0.99
C HIS A 49 -5.30 15.06 0.23
N SER A 50 -4.20 15.36 0.93
CA SER A 50 -2.95 15.54 0.23
C SER A 50 -2.56 14.16 -0.31
N THR A 51 -2.89 13.91 -1.58
CA THR A 51 -2.16 12.89 -2.32
C THR A 51 -0.72 13.38 -2.33
N TYR A 52 0.09 12.82 -1.42
CA TYR A 52 1.52 12.92 -1.52
C TYR A 52 1.91 12.17 -2.79
N ASN A 53 1.82 12.87 -3.93
CA ASN A 53 2.55 12.55 -5.15
C ASN A 53 4.01 12.90 -4.88
N GLY A 54 4.59 12.30 -3.84
CA GLY A 54 6.02 12.33 -3.65
C GLY A 54 6.61 11.81 -4.93
N ASN A 55 7.29 12.70 -5.66
CA ASN A 55 8.40 12.31 -6.50
C ASN A 55 9.31 11.48 -5.59
N LEU A 56 9.07 10.17 -5.57
CA LEU A 56 9.94 9.20 -4.97
C LEU A 56 11.29 9.45 -5.65
N PRO A 57 12.34 9.94 -4.94
CA PRO A 57 13.62 10.14 -5.57
C PRO A 57 14.03 8.81 -6.20
N GLU A 58 14.27 8.87 -7.51
CA GLU A 58 14.50 7.73 -8.40
C GLU A 58 15.86 7.04 -8.15
N GLU A 59 16.44 7.19 -6.96
CA GLU A 59 17.79 6.74 -6.60
C GLU A 59 17.83 5.40 -5.86
N LYS A 60 16.74 4.63 -5.86
CA LYS A 60 16.73 3.25 -5.34
C LYS A 60 16.02 2.24 -6.25
N LYS A 61 16.16 2.39 -7.57
CA LYS A 61 15.74 1.36 -8.55
C LYS A 61 16.89 0.59 -9.22
N GLU A 62 18.09 0.60 -8.64
CA GLU A 62 19.20 -0.26 -9.08
C GLU A 62 19.49 -1.42 -8.12
N THR A 63 18.48 -2.20 -7.72
CA THR A 63 18.72 -3.58 -7.23
C THR A 63 17.49 -4.46 -7.38
N GLY A 64 16.92 -4.48 -8.58
CA GLY A 64 15.80 -5.36 -8.92
C GLY A 64 15.90 -5.91 -10.34
N LYS A 65 17.11 -6.06 -10.89
CA LYS A 65 17.29 -6.71 -12.18
C LYS A 65 17.19 -8.22 -12.00
N LYS A 66 16.19 -8.77 -12.70
CA LYS A 66 15.98 -10.18 -13.10
C LYS A 66 15.11 -10.99 -12.14
N ASN A 67 13.81 -10.99 -12.41
CA ASN A 67 13.04 -12.20 -12.64
C ASN A 67 11.79 -11.88 -13.48
N ASN A 68 12.00 -11.64 -14.77
CA ASN A 68 10.93 -11.73 -15.77
C ASN A 68 10.72 -13.22 -16.10
N LEU A 69 10.06 -13.96 -15.21
CA LEU A 69 9.51 -15.25 -15.56
C LEU A 69 8.20 -15.00 -16.33
N LYS A 70 8.33 -14.86 -17.66
CA LYS A 70 7.22 -15.06 -18.58
C LYS A 70 6.66 -16.46 -18.33
N ILE A 71 5.51 -16.53 -17.66
CA ILE A 71 4.69 -17.75 -17.65
C ILE A 71 4.13 -17.90 -19.06
N LYS A 72 4.85 -18.64 -19.91
CA LYS A 72 4.31 -19.23 -21.13
C LYS A 72 3.58 -20.50 -20.70
N ASN A 73 2.25 -20.46 -20.66
CA ASN A 73 1.45 -21.67 -20.64
C ASN A 73 1.53 -22.29 -22.05
N HIS A 74 2.53 -23.15 -22.26
CA HIS A 74 2.60 -24.00 -23.45
C HIS A 74 1.81 -25.27 -23.17
N PHE A 75 0.52 -25.24 -23.52
CA PHE A 75 -0.29 -26.44 -23.58
C PHE A 75 0.04 -27.16 -24.88
N GLY A 76 0.65 -28.33 -24.76
CA GLY A 76 0.50 -29.42 -25.73
C GLY A 76 1.47 -29.46 -26.91
N GLU A 77 1.91 -30.69 -27.16
CA GLU A 77 2.43 -31.27 -28.40
C GLU A 77 3.95 -31.11 -28.65
N LEU A 78 4.78 -32.08 -28.22
CA LEU A 78 5.12 -33.40 -28.79
C LEU A 78 6.32 -33.23 -29.73
N GLU A 79 7.52 -33.64 -29.26
CA GLU A 79 8.63 -34.28 -30.00
C GLU A 79 9.97 -34.11 -29.26
N ASP A 80 10.67 -35.24 -29.12
CA ASP A 80 12.11 -35.45 -28.85
C ASP A 80 12.67 -35.02 -27.47
N GLN A 81 12.76 -35.89 -26.45
CA GLN A 81 13.61 -37.08 -26.26
C GLN A 81 15.12 -36.76 -26.15
N ASP A 82 15.68 -37.08 -24.95
CA ASP A 82 17.08 -37.38 -24.60
C ASP A 82 18.02 -36.43 -23.81
N ASP A 83 17.74 -35.14 -23.56
CA ASP A 83 18.77 -34.27 -22.91
C ASP A 83 18.57 -33.86 -21.42
N LYS A 84 17.54 -34.37 -20.72
CA LYS A 84 17.18 -33.86 -19.37
C LYS A 84 17.78 -34.62 -18.18
N GLU A 85 18.41 -35.76 -18.38
CA GLU A 85 18.77 -36.64 -17.26
C GLU A 85 20.13 -36.30 -16.60
N GLU A 86 21.00 -35.54 -17.27
CA GLU A 86 22.32 -35.20 -16.70
C GLU A 86 22.34 -33.96 -15.81
N ASP A 87 21.38 -33.05 -15.98
CA ASP A 87 21.49 -31.71 -15.40
C ASP A 87 21.09 -31.65 -13.91
N TRP A 88 20.20 -32.54 -13.45
CA TRP A 88 19.77 -32.57 -12.05
C TRP A 88 20.83 -33.14 -11.10
N ARG A 89 21.72 -34.04 -11.58
CA ARG A 89 22.81 -34.59 -10.76
C ARG A 89 23.93 -33.58 -10.48
N LYS A 90 24.16 -32.61 -11.38
CA LYS A 90 25.19 -31.55 -11.20
C LYS A 90 24.75 -30.49 -10.17
N ALA A 91 23.46 -30.21 -10.05
CA ALA A 91 22.93 -29.23 -9.10
C ALA A 91 23.07 -29.67 -7.63
N LEU A 92 22.95 -30.98 -7.34
CA LEU A 92 23.01 -31.52 -5.98
C LEU A 92 24.41 -31.47 -5.34
N ARG A 93 25.49 -31.50 -6.16
CA ARG A 93 26.87 -31.39 -5.67
C ARG A 93 27.28 -29.96 -5.31
N LYS A 94 26.68 -28.94 -5.95
CA LYS A 94 27.04 -27.53 -5.73
C LYS A 94 26.45 -26.94 -4.45
N SER A 95 25.33 -27.49 -3.96
CA SER A 95 24.68 -27.04 -2.71
C SER A 95 25.37 -27.56 -1.44
N ARG A 96 26.21 -28.59 -1.53
CA ARG A 96 26.87 -29.22 -0.36
C ARG A 96 28.15 -28.51 0.10
N SER A 97 28.65 -27.50 -0.63
CA SER A 97 29.93 -26.84 -0.34
C SER A 97 29.84 -25.53 0.46
N ARG A 98 28.65 -25.13 0.97
CA ARG A 98 28.48 -23.96 1.86
C ARG A 98 28.04 -24.33 3.27
N LYS A 99 28.71 -25.31 3.86
CA LYS A 99 28.77 -25.49 5.32
C LYS A 99 30.19 -25.97 5.61
N VAL A 100 31.02 -25.08 6.15
CA VAL A 100 32.27 -25.29 6.92
C VAL A 100 33.08 -24.00 6.77
N ASN A 101 32.90 -23.11 7.75
CA ASN A 101 33.92 -22.31 8.43
C ASN A 101 33.21 -21.25 9.27
N ASP A 102 32.70 -21.71 10.41
CA ASP A 102 32.55 -20.88 11.60
C ASP A 102 33.41 -21.61 12.64
N TRP A 103 34.57 -21.03 12.96
CA TRP A 103 35.42 -21.11 14.16
C TRP A 103 36.72 -20.35 13.85
#